data_AF-A0A183GR22-F1
#
_entry.id   AF-A0A183GR22-F1
#
_cell.length_a   1.000
_cell.length_b   1.000
_cell.length_c   1.000
_cell.angle_alpha   90.00
_cell.angle_beta   90.00
_cell.angle_gamma   90.00
#
_symmetry.space_group_name_H-M   'P 1'
#
loop_
_entity.id
_entity.type
_entity.pdbx_description
1 polymer ?
#
loop_
_entity_poly.entity_id
_entity_poly.type
_entity_poly.pdbx_seq_one_letter_code
_entity_poly.pdbx_strand_id
1 'polypeptide(L)'
;LLLLHAVTADCLQCICNKESFGCRPLGCRMDRGSYSCGYYQIKKNYYIDCGTPGRRGGEDLETAWKRCADDYSCASNCVRSYVNRYKYRCSSIGANSCQAMARLHNGGPSGCQRSSTLPYWNSIKACYGGN
;
A
#
# COMPACT_ATOMS: atom_id res chain seq x y z
N LEU A 1 0.82 36.60 7.99
CA LEU A 1 1.37 35.70 6.96
C LEU A 1 1.82 34.43 7.66
N LEU A 2 0.91 33.47 7.87
CA LEU A 2 1.21 32.21 8.56
C LEU A 2 1.95 31.30 7.57
N LEU A 3 3.23 31.08 7.84
CA LEU A 3 4.03 30.04 7.20
C LEU A 3 3.37 28.68 7.48
N LEU A 4 2.57 28.20 6.52
CA LEU A 4 2.20 26.80 6.41
C LEU A 4 3.50 26.02 6.18
N HIS A 5 4.15 25.62 7.27
CA HIS A 5 5.07 24.50 7.22
C HIS A 5 4.22 23.31 6.76
N ALA A 6 4.34 22.95 5.48
CA ALA A 6 3.72 21.74 4.97
C ALA A 6 4.28 20.58 5.79
N VAL A 7 3.46 20.02 6.68
CA VAL A 7 3.79 18.76 7.33
C VAL A 7 3.88 17.74 6.20
N THR A 8 5.10 17.34 5.85
CA THR A 8 5.31 16.25 4.89
C THR A 8 4.68 15.00 5.49
N ALA A 9 3.59 14.54 4.92
CA ALA A 9 2.96 13.31 5.36
C ALA A 9 3.87 12.12 5.06
N ASP A 10 3.87 11.10 5.92
CA ASP A 10 4.56 9.84 5.62
C ASP A 10 3.95 9.19 4.36
N CYS A 11 4.80 8.59 3.52
CA CYS A 11 4.35 7.96 2.27
C CYS A 11 3.22 6.95 2.48
N LEU A 12 3.33 6.15 3.54
CA LEU A 12 2.35 5.12 3.86
C LEU A 12 1.01 5.75 4.27
N GLN A 13 1.04 6.87 4.99
CA GLN A 13 -0.18 7.62 5.34
C GLN A 13 -0.90 8.13 4.09
N CYS A 14 -0.17 8.62 3.10
CA CYS A 14 -0.75 9.07 1.83
C CYS A 14 -1.38 7.93 1.03
N ILE A 15 -0.73 6.76 0.98
CA ILE A 15 -1.29 5.54 0.38
C ILE A 15 -2.57 5.15 1.11
N CYS A 16 -2.55 5.08 2.45
CA CYS A 16 -3.73 4.75 3.26
C CYS A 16 -4.90 5.71 2.99
N ASN A 17 -4.63 7.01 3.00
CA ASN A 17 -5.64 8.04 2.71
C ASN A 17 -6.25 7.88 1.32
N LYS A 18 -5.43 7.55 0.31
CA LYS A 18 -5.87 7.34 -1.08
C LYS A 18 -6.73 6.08 -1.23
N GLU A 19 -6.31 4.96 -0.64
CA GLU A 19 -6.96 3.66 -0.81
C GLU A 19 -8.30 3.55 -0.06
N SER A 20 -8.38 4.14 1.14
CA SER A 20 -9.57 4.01 1.98
C SER A 20 -10.30 5.32 2.27
N PHE A 21 -10.05 6.36 1.46
CA PHE A 21 -10.68 7.68 1.56
C PHE A 21 -10.57 8.25 2.98
N GLY A 22 -9.35 8.52 3.42
CA GLY A 22 -9.06 9.02 4.78
C GLY A 22 -8.59 7.96 5.77
N CYS A 23 -7.94 6.90 5.29
CA CYS A 23 -7.27 5.88 6.11
C CYS A 23 -8.20 5.18 7.11
N ARG A 24 -9.14 4.39 6.58
CA ARG A 24 -10.23 3.73 7.33
C ARG A 24 -10.31 2.22 7.02
N PRO A 25 -10.77 1.38 7.96
CA PRO A 25 -10.97 -0.05 7.71
C PRO A 25 -12.29 -0.25 6.93
N LEU A 26 -12.20 -0.27 5.60
CA LEU A 26 -13.39 -0.33 4.74
C LEU A 26 -13.99 -1.73 4.57
N GLY A 27 -13.43 -2.76 5.20
CA GLY A 27 -13.74 -4.14 4.84
C GLY A 27 -13.34 -4.43 3.38
N CYS A 28 -13.95 -5.46 2.80
CA CYS A 28 -13.64 -5.88 1.43
C CYS A 28 -14.60 -5.31 0.40
N ARG A 29 -14.05 -4.78 -0.69
CA ARG A 29 -14.79 -4.25 -1.84
C ARG A 29 -14.38 -4.99 -3.10
N MET A 30 -15.35 -5.24 -3.99
CA MET A 30 -15.07 -5.85 -5.29
C MET A 30 -14.33 -4.84 -6.17
N ASP A 31 -13.14 -5.22 -6.65
CA ASP A 31 -12.29 -4.42 -7.53
C ASP A 31 -11.76 -5.28 -8.69
N ARG A 32 -12.26 -5.01 -9.89
CA ARG A 32 -11.88 -5.67 -11.15
C ARG A 32 -11.84 -7.21 -11.06
N GLY A 33 -12.90 -7.80 -10.51
CA GLY A 33 -13.07 -9.27 -10.43
C GLY A 33 -12.37 -9.93 -9.24
N SER A 34 -11.82 -9.15 -8.31
CA SER A 34 -11.20 -9.66 -7.07
C SER A 34 -11.53 -8.73 -5.89
N TYR A 35 -11.59 -9.25 -4.68
CA TYR A 35 -11.75 -8.40 -3.50
C TYR A 35 -10.44 -7.70 -3.11
N SER A 36 -10.56 -6.44 -2.72
CA SER A 36 -9.54 -5.60 -2.09
C SER A 36 -10.05 -5.18 -0.71
N CYS A 37 -9.22 -5.30 0.34
CA CYS A 37 -9.71 -5.14 1.73
C CYS A 37 -8.98 -4.06 2.54
N GLY A 38 -9.74 -3.40 3.41
CA GLY A 38 -9.27 -2.57 4.51
C GLY A 38 -8.49 -1.31 4.14
N TYR A 39 -7.60 -0.90 5.04
CA TYR A 39 -6.92 0.41 5.03
C TYR A 39 -6.20 0.73 3.73
N TYR A 40 -5.59 -0.29 3.13
CA TYR A 40 -4.77 -0.18 1.92
C TYR A 40 -5.33 -0.98 0.76
N GLN A 41 -6.61 -1.38 0.80
CA GLN A 41 -7.25 -2.17 -0.26
C GLN A 41 -6.41 -3.39 -0.71
N ILE A 42 -5.84 -4.10 0.26
CA ILE A 42 -4.92 -5.22 0.04
C ILE A 42 -5.69 -6.39 -0.57
N LYS A 43 -5.19 -6.94 -1.69
CA LYS A 43 -5.70 -8.18 -2.30
C LYS A 43 -5.12 -9.42 -1.64
N LYS A 44 -5.81 -10.57 -1.74
CA LYS A 44 -5.36 -11.84 -1.13
C LYS A 44 -3.93 -12.23 -1.54
N ASN A 45 -3.60 -12.14 -2.83
CA ASN A 45 -2.24 -12.47 -3.32
C ASN A 45 -1.17 -11.48 -2.80
N TYR A 46 -1.53 -10.21 -2.61
CA TYR A 46 -0.64 -9.24 -1.97
C TYR A 46 -0.35 -9.65 -0.53
N TYR A 47 -1.37 -10.09 0.22
CA TYR A 47 -1.22 -10.56 1.59
C TYR A 47 -0.37 -11.83 1.71
N ILE A 48 -0.54 -12.78 0.79
CA ILE A 48 0.35 -13.94 0.67
C ILE A 48 1.79 -13.46 0.48
N ASP A 49 1.99 -12.52 -0.43
CA ASP A 49 3.33 -12.08 -0.79
C ASP A 49 4.05 -11.27 0.28
N CYS A 50 3.30 -10.60 1.17
CA CYS A 50 3.85 -9.90 2.31
C CYS A 50 4.14 -10.80 3.53
N GLY A 51 4.01 -12.13 3.38
CA GLY A 51 4.33 -13.11 4.41
C GLY A 51 3.18 -13.44 5.37
N THR A 52 1.93 -13.10 5.00
CA THR A 52 0.73 -13.37 5.80
C THR A 52 0.81 -12.91 7.27
N PRO A 53 1.21 -11.64 7.54
CA PRO A 53 1.36 -11.15 8.92
C PRO A 53 0.05 -11.31 9.71
N GLY A 54 0.20 -11.62 11.00
CA GLY A 54 -0.93 -11.79 11.92
C GLY A 54 -1.75 -13.06 11.71
N ARG A 55 -1.43 -13.93 10.73
CA ARG A 55 -2.08 -15.24 10.57
C ARG A 55 -1.69 -16.17 11.71
N ARG A 56 -2.68 -16.81 12.33
CA ARG A 56 -2.50 -17.77 13.42
C ARG A 56 -2.31 -19.18 12.85
N GLY A 57 -1.70 -20.08 13.64
CA GLY A 57 -1.57 -21.49 13.26
C GLY A 57 -2.94 -22.11 13.01
N GLY A 58 -3.11 -22.76 11.85
CA GLY A 58 -4.37 -23.39 11.44
C GLY A 58 -5.46 -22.42 10.97
N GLU A 59 -5.25 -21.10 11.01
CA GLU A 59 -6.24 -20.12 10.54
C GLU A 59 -6.35 -20.14 9.02
N ASP A 60 -7.59 -20.08 8.53
CA ASP A 60 -7.87 -19.92 7.10
C ASP A 60 -7.24 -18.62 6.56
N LEU A 61 -6.69 -18.71 5.35
CA LEU A 61 -5.97 -17.60 4.72
C LEU A 61 -6.88 -16.40 4.44
N GLU A 62 -8.15 -16.65 4.09
CA GLU A 62 -9.11 -15.59 3.81
C GLU A 62 -9.50 -14.84 5.07
N THR A 63 -9.78 -15.56 6.16
CA THR A 63 -10.05 -14.95 7.47
C THR A 63 -8.87 -14.12 7.95
N ALA A 64 -7.65 -14.67 7.89
CA ALA A 64 -6.44 -13.98 8.31
C ALA A 64 -6.16 -12.72 7.47
N TRP A 65 -6.31 -12.82 6.14
CA TRP A 65 -6.14 -11.70 5.22
C TRP A 65 -7.10 -10.56 5.52
N LYS A 66 -8.41 -10.86 5.61
CA LYS A 66 -9.45 -9.84 5.83
C LYS A 66 -9.23 -9.13 7.17
N ARG A 67 -8.97 -9.91 8.24
CA ARG A 67 -8.66 -9.38 9.57
C ARG A 67 -7.40 -8.53 9.58
N CYS A 68 -6.33 -8.96 8.93
CA CYS A 68 -5.10 -8.19 8.85
C CYS A 68 -5.28 -6.90 8.05
N ALA A 69 -6.04 -6.94 6.95
CA ALA A 69 -6.27 -5.76 6.11
C ALA A 69 -7.06 -4.65 6.83
N ASP A 70 -7.98 -5.02 7.73
CA ASP A 70 -8.75 -4.09 8.58
C ASP A 70 -8.06 -3.75 9.91
N ASP A 71 -6.87 -4.30 10.19
CA ASP A 71 -6.02 -3.89 11.31
C ASP A 71 -4.90 -2.96 10.80
N TYR A 72 -4.84 -1.73 11.30
CA TYR A 72 -3.92 -0.73 10.75
C TYR A 72 -2.46 -1.15 10.85
N SER A 73 -2.05 -1.73 11.99
CA SER A 73 -0.67 -2.15 12.23
C SER A 73 -0.28 -3.32 11.34
N CYS A 74 -1.13 -4.35 11.27
CA CYS A 74 -0.94 -5.53 10.44
C CYS A 74 -0.89 -5.17 8.95
N ALA A 75 -1.85 -4.36 8.47
CA ALA A 75 -1.89 -3.93 7.08
C ALA A 75 -0.67 -3.07 6.71
N SER A 76 -0.26 -2.16 7.59
CA SER A 76 0.95 -1.34 7.40
C SER A 76 2.21 -2.20 7.30
N ASN A 77 2.34 -3.21 8.16
CA ASN A 77 3.44 -4.17 8.11
C ASN A 77 3.41 -5.00 6.83
N CYS A 78 2.22 -5.40 6.37
CA CYS A 78 2.06 -6.10 5.09
C CYS A 78 2.55 -5.24 3.91
N VAL A 79 2.17 -3.96 3.83
CA VAL A 79 2.65 -3.06 2.76
C VAL A 79 4.18 -2.93 2.80
N ARG A 80 4.77 -2.72 3.98
CA ARG A 80 6.24 -2.62 4.13
C ARG A 80 6.94 -3.91 3.70
N SER A 81 6.45 -5.07 4.12
CA SER A 81 7.02 -6.38 3.74
C SER A 81 6.92 -6.64 2.24
N TYR A 82 5.77 -6.33 1.63
CA TYR A 82 5.57 -6.47 0.18
C TYR A 82 6.54 -5.57 -0.61
N VAL A 83 6.66 -4.31 -0.19
CA VAL A 83 7.60 -3.36 -0.80
C VAL A 83 9.03 -3.84 -0.62
N ASN A 84 9.41 -4.28 0.59
CA ASN A 84 10.75 -4.80 0.84
C ASN A 84 11.08 -6.03 -0.03
N ARG A 85 10.10 -6.89 -0.29
CA ARG A 85 10.26 -8.06 -1.17
C ARG A 85 10.52 -7.66 -2.63
N TYR A 86 9.90 -6.59 -3.13
CA TYR A 86 9.94 -6.25 -4.56
C TYR A 86 10.76 -4.99 -4.91
N LYS A 87 11.24 -4.22 -3.92
CA LYS A 87 11.94 -2.94 -4.14
C LYS A 87 13.17 -3.00 -5.03
N TYR A 88 13.85 -4.16 -5.11
CA TYR A 88 15.00 -4.35 -6.00
C TYR A 88 14.67 -4.06 -7.48
N ARG A 89 13.40 -4.25 -7.89
CA ARG A 89 12.90 -3.99 -9.24
C ARG A 89 12.77 -2.50 -9.57
N CYS A 90 12.90 -1.62 -8.57
CA CYS A 90 12.67 -0.18 -8.67
C CYS A 90 13.95 0.64 -8.45
N SER A 91 15.12 0.02 -8.60
CA SER A 91 16.41 0.67 -8.33
C SER A 91 16.63 1.96 -9.15
N SER A 92 16.08 2.05 -10.36
CA SER A 92 16.19 3.24 -11.23
C SER A 92 15.46 4.48 -10.72
N ILE A 93 14.53 4.33 -9.76
CA ILE A 93 13.77 5.44 -9.14
C ILE A 93 14.00 5.51 -7.62
N GLY A 94 15.08 4.87 -7.15
CA GLY A 94 15.40 4.71 -5.73
C GLY A 94 14.54 3.63 -5.06
N ALA A 95 15.13 2.49 -4.72
CA ALA A 95 14.40 1.33 -4.17
C ALA A 95 13.61 1.64 -2.88
N ASN A 96 14.09 2.57 -2.06
CA ASN A 96 13.42 2.97 -0.81
C ASN A 96 12.61 4.27 -0.96
N SER A 97 12.39 4.78 -2.17
CA SER A 97 11.63 6.02 -2.39
C SER A 97 10.14 5.82 -2.19
N CYS A 98 9.42 6.90 -1.86
CA CYS A 98 7.96 6.86 -1.83
C CYS A 98 7.36 6.51 -3.19
N GLN A 99 8.01 6.93 -4.29
CA GLN A 99 7.60 6.54 -5.63
C GLN A 99 7.66 5.02 -5.84
N ALA A 100 8.72 4.36 -5.37
CA ALA A 100 8.81 2.91 -5.42
C ALA A 100 7.70 2.24 -4.60
N MET A 101 7.48 2.70 -3.36
CA MET A 101 6.42 2.19 -2.48
C MET A 101 5.03 2.30 -3.11
N ALA A 102 4.66 3.51 -3.56
CA ALA A 102 3.36 3.79 -4.16
C ALA A 102 3.11 2.97 -5.43
N ARG A 103 4.10 2.89 -6.32
CA ARG A 103 3.94 2.18 -7.60
C ARG A 103 3.95 0.66 -7.44
N LEU A 104 4.71 0.12 -6.49
CA LEU A 104 4.64 -1.31 -6.13
C LEU A 104 3.30 -1.65 -5.47
N HIS A 105 2.78 -0.78 -4.61
CA HIS A 105 1.47 -0.98 -3.99
C HIS A 105 0.35 -1.05 -5.04
N ASN A 106 0.31 -0.08 -5.95
CA ASN A 106 -0.74 0.01 -6.97
C ASN A 106 -0.58 -1.00 -8.13
N GLY A 107 0.65 -1.27 -8.55
CA GLY A 107 0.94 -2.05 -9.76
C GLY A 107 1.47 -3.46 -9.55
N GLY A 108 1.64 -3.89 -8.30
CA GLY A 108 2.23 -5.18 -7.96
C GLY A 108 3.75 -5.25 -8.19
N PRO A 109 4.34 -6.44 -8.38
CA PRO A 109 5.80 -6.64 -8.31
C PRO A 109 6.62 -5.83 -9.32
N SER A 110 6.05 -5.54 -10.49
CA SER A 110 6.68 -4.72 -11.53
C SER A 110 6.04 -3.33 -11.65
N GLY A 111 5.28 -2.88 -10.65
CA GLY A 111 4.49 -1.67 -10.72
C GLY A 111 5.30 -0.41 -11.03
N CYS A 112 6.54 -0.31 -10.53
CA CYS A 112 7.45 0.80 -10.81
C CYS A 112 8.02 0.84 -12.24
N GLN A 113 7.81 -0.21 -13.03
CA GLN A 113 8.23 -0.27 -14.43
C GLN A 113 7.07 0.07 -15.39
N ARG A 114 5.83 0.09 -14.89
CA ARG A 114 4.62 0.29 -15.71
C ARG A 114 4.17 1.75 -15.68
N SER A 115 4.04 2.39 -16.85
CA SER A 115 3.53 3.76 -16.95
C SER A 115 2.12 3.93 -16.38
N SER A 116 1.31 2.85 -16.36
CA SER A 116 -0.04 2.85 -15.80
C SER A 116 -0.12 3.19 -14.31
N THR A 117 0.98 3.11 -13.55
CA THR A 117 1.03 3.47 -12.13
C THR A 117 1.45 4.92 -11.88
N LEU A 118 1.83 5.68 -12.93
CA LEU A 118 2.22 7.08 -12.80
C LEU A 118 1.08 7.99 -12.30
N PRO A 119 -0.18 7.85 -12.76
CA PRO A 119 -1.29 8.66 -12.22
C PRO A 119 -1.52 8.42 -10.72
N TYR A 120 -1.36 7.16 -10.27
CA TYR A 120 -1.42 6.82 -8.86
C TYR A 120 -0.29 7.50 -8.08
N TRP A 121 0.95 7.36 -8.56
CA TRP A 121 2.10 8.04 -7.96
C TRP A 121 1.89 9.55 -7.86
N ASN A 122 1.41 10.22 -8.90
CA ASN A 122 1.18 11.67 -8.88
C ASN A 122 0.18 12.08 -7.78
N SER A 123 -0.83 11.24 -7.50
CA SER A 123 -1.74 11.46 -6.37
C SER A 123 -1.03 11.36 -5.02
N ILE A 124 -0.15 10.36 -4.86
CA ILE A 124 0.62 10.17 -3.62
C ILE A 124 1.65 11.28 -3.44
N LYS A 125 2.35 11.67 -4.51
CA LYS A 125 3.32 12.76 -4.54
C LYS A 125 2.71 14.08 -4.04
N ALA A 126 1.50 14.40 -4.51
CA ALA A 126 0.78 15.60 -4.09
C ALA A 126 0.43 15.62 -2.59
N CYS A 127 0.15 14.45 -1.99
CA CYS A 127 -0.07 14.32 -0.54
C CYS A 127 1.26 14.35 0.25
N TYR A 128 2.29 13.67 -0.25
CA TYR A 128 3.59 13.51 0.40
C TYR A 128 4.37 14.83 0.49
N GLY A 129 4.20 15.73 -0.50
CA GLY A 129 4.90 17.01 -0.55
C GLY A 129 6.36 16.92 -0.99
N GLY A 130 6.85 15.73 -1.36
CA GLY A 130 8.19 15.54 -1.90
C GLY A 130 8.26 15.81 -3.41
N ASN A 131 9.18 16.69 -3.81
CA ASN A 131 9.57 16.89 -5.20
C ASN A 131 10.39 15.72 -5.75
#